data_AF-A0A966P337-F1
#
_entry.id   AF-A0A966P337-F1
#
_cell.length_a   1.000
_cell.length_b   1.000
_cell.length_c   1.000
_cell.angle_alpha   90.00
_cell.angle_beta   90.00
_cell.angle_gamma   90.00
#
_symmetry.space_group_name_H-M   'P 1'
#
loop_
_entity.id
_entity.type
_entity.pdbx_description
1 polymer ?
#
loop_
_entity_poly.entity_id
_entity_poly.type
_entity_poly.pdbx_seq_one_letter_code
_entity_poly.pdbx_strand_id
1 'polypeptide(L)'
;LAVFTVNGSDVQDGDSVDLDPYTTEVEVVAETVDPDATVVIEGGADLQPGENSLVVTVTAADGETTQVYTVTLTVALGNNTELATFTVNGSDVADGDYIDLDPYTTEVEVVAEASDPDATVEVSGGSELVYGENTLTVVVTAVDGSKAEYNVVLLVAAGDDTSLSTFTVAGNDVQDGDVVEVDPYTTEVEVVAEATDVDATVDVVGGSELQPGLNSVVVTVVAADGVSFETYVVSVNVALGNNVELSSFIVNGSAVQDGDSVDLGYGVTEVTVLVDTVDLDASYVVSGDTDLVSGENILTVVVTAADGETTAEYNVTLNVALGNNVELAVFTVNGSDVQDGDVV
;
A
#
# COMPACT_ATOMS: atom_id res chain seq x y z
N LEU A 1 33.36 -40.82 -65.87
CA LEU A 1 34.23 -41.35 -64.79
C LEU A 1 34.03 -42.86 -64.68
N ALA A 2 35.07 -43.62 -64.37
CA ALA A 2 35.02 -45.05 -64.05
C ALA A 2 34.64 -45.28 -62.57
N VAL A 3 35.11 -44.39 -61.69
CA VAL A 3 34.74 -44.30 -60.28
C VAL A 3 34.44 -42.84 -59.99
N PHE A 4 33.34 -42.56 -59.29
CA PHE A 4 33.07 -41.25 -58.71
C PHE A 4 32.39 -41.45 -57.37
N THR A 5 33.10 -41.21 -56.28
CA THR A 5 32.58 -41.40 -54.92
C THR A 5 32.80 -40.17 -54.06
N VAL A 6 31.89 -39.98 -53.11
CA VAL A 6 31.99 -39.03 -52.00
C VAL A 6 31.88 -39.83 -50.70
N ASN A 7 32.88 -39.73 -49.82
CA ASN A 7 33.00 -40.53 -48.60
C ASN A 7 32.81 -42.04 -48.84
N GLY A 8 33.31 -42.53 -49.99
CA GLY A 8 33.21 -43.94 -50.39
C GLY A 8 31.84 -44.38 -50.92
N SER A 9 30.84 -43.48 -51.01
CA SER A 9 29.55 -43.76 -51.66
C SER A 9 29.57 -43.32 -53.12
N ASP A 10 29.11 -44.18 -54.03
CA ASP A 10 29.00 -43.86 -55.47
C ASP A 10 28.03 -42.68 -55.71
N VAL A 11 28.46 -41.72 -56.53
CA VAL A 11 27.67 -40.54 -56.93
C VAL A 11 27.70 -40.33 -58.45
N GLN A 12 26.69 -39.65 -58.97
CA GLN A 12 26.51 -39.28 -60.37
C GLN A 12 26.35 -37.77 -60.55
N ASP A 13 26.42 -37.32 -61.81
CA ASP A 13 26.16 -35.91 -62.13
C ASP A 13 24.73 -35.51 -61.74
N GLY A 14 24.62 -34.43 -60.97
CA GLY A 14 23.36 -33.91 -60.44
C GLY A 14 22.90 -34.54 -59.12
N ASP A 15 23.67 -35.47 -58.53
CA ASP A 15 23.33 -36.07 -57.24
C ASP A 15 23.47 -35.06 -56.08
N SER A 16 22.77 -35.36 -54.99
CA SER A 16 22.92 -34.67 -53.71
C SER A 16 23.39 -35.65 -52.64
N VAL A 17 24.36 -35.25 -51.83
CA VAL A 17 24.87 -36.01 -50.69
C VAL A 17 24.57 -35.24 -49.41
N ASP A 18 23.77 -35.84 -48.54
CA ASP A 18 23.50 -35.29 -47.21
C ASP A 18 24.66 -35.64 -46.26
N LEU A 19 25.12 -34.64 -45.52
CA LEU A 19 26.25 -34.74 -44.59
C LEU A 19 25.80 -34.35 -43.18
N ASP A 20 26.39 -34.99 -42.18
CA ASP A 20 26.11 -34.69 -40.77
C ASP A 20 26.49 -33.23 -40.44
N PRO A 21 25.87 -32.62 -39.41
CA PRO A 21 26.23 -31.27 -38.98
C PRO A 21 27.72 -31.14 -38.67
N TYR A 22 28.26 -29.93 -38.90
CA TYR A 22 29.67 -29.59 -38.70
C TYR A 22 30.67 -30.36 -39.58
N THR A 23 30.22 -31.09 -40.60
CA THR A 23 31.12 -31.68 -41.61
C THR A 23 31.79 -30.56 -42.41
N THR A 24 33.13 -30.45 -42.32
CA THR A 24 33.91 -29.40 -43.02
C THR A 24 34.56 -29.89 -44.31
N GLU A 25 34.66 -31.19 -44.52
CA GLU A 25 35.26 -31.78 -45.72
C GLU A 25 34.72 -33.18 -46.00
N VAL A 26 34.89 -33.63 -47.24
CA VAL A 26 34.55 -34.98 -47.70
C VAL A 26 35.69 -35.53 -48.55
N GLU A 27 35.87 -36.85 -48.48
CA GLU A 27 36.80 -37.55 -49.37
C GLU A 27 36.15 -37.72 -50.75
N VAL A 28 36.80 -37.22 -51.80
CA VAL A 28 36.32 -37.35 -53.18
C VAL A 28 37.29 -38.19 -54.00
N VAL A 29 36.79 -39.28 -54.58
CA VAL A 29 37.56 -40.13 -55.50
C VAL A 29 36.92 -40.06 -56.89
N ALA A 30 37.69 -39.65 -57.89
CA ALA A 30 37.26 -39.58 -59.27
C ALA A 30 38.33 -40.20 -60.19
N GLU A 31 38.00 -41.35 -60.78
CA GLU A 31 38.88 -42.06 -61.72
C GLU A 31 38.32 -41.98 -63.14
N THR A 32 39.16 -41.74 -64.14
CA THR A 32 38.75 -41.67 -65.54
C THR A 32 38.67 -43.05 -66.17
N VAL A 33 37.79 -43.21 -67.15
CA VAL A 33 37.74 -44.44 -67.97
C VAL A 33 38.95 -44.51 -68.91
N ASP A 34 39.36 -43.36 -69.45
CA ASP A 34 40.58 -43.22 -70.24
C ASP A 34 41.75 -42.86 -69.31
N PRO A 35 42.81 -43.69 -69.24
CA PRO A 35 43.96 -43.43 -68.37
C PRO A 35 44.77 -42.17 -68.77
N ASP A 36 44.61 -41.67 -69.99
CA ASP A 36 45.29 -40.48 -70.49
C ASP A 36 44.46 -39.18 -70.27
N ALA A 37 43.24 -39.29 -69.73
CA ALA A 37 42.43 -38.13 -69.34
C ALA A 37 42.88 -37.55 -67.99
N THR A 38 42.59 -36.27 -67.76
CA THR A 38 42.91 -35.56 -66.51
C THR A 38 41.65 -35.19 -65.75
N VAL A 39 41.76 -35.08 -64.42
CA VAL A 39 40.66 -34.72 -63.51
C VAL A 39 41.07 -33.52 -62.67
N VAL A 40 40.17 -32.55 -62.55
CA VAL A 40 40.26 -31.44 -61.61
C VAL A 40 39.02 -31.50 -60.72
N ILE A 41 39.23 -31.43 -59.41
CA ILE A 41 38.18 -31.43 -58.40
C ILE A 41 38.19 -30.06 -57.71
N GLU A 42 37.06 -29.38 -57.70
CA GLU A 42 36.84 -28.11 -57.01
C GLU A 42 35.68 -28.27 -56.01
N GLY A 43 35.86 -27.83 -54.77
CA GLY A 43 34.95 -28.10 -53.66
C GLY A 43 35.34 -29.36 -52.87
N GLY A 44 34.50 -29.74 -51.89
CA GLY A 44 34.72 -30.90 -51.02
C GLY A 44 35.55 -30.62 -49.76
N ALA A 45 36.03 -29.40 -49.57
CA ALA A 45 36.66 -28.91 -48.34
C ALA A 45 36.09 -27.52 -48.00
N ASP A 46 36.33 -27.05 -46.78
CA ASP A 46 35.80 -25.80 -46.22
C ASP A 46 34.26 -25.70 -46.32
N LEU A 47 33.57 -26.84 -46.22
CA LEU A 47 32.12 -26.94 -46.32
C LEU A 47 31.44 -26.11 -45.23
N GLN A 48 30.38 -25.42 -45.61
CA GLN A 48 29.54 -24.61 -44.73
C GLN A 48 28.20 -25.31 -44.48
N PRO A 49 27.50 -25.00 -43.38
CA PRO A 49 26.12 -25.48 -43.19
C PRO A 49 25.23 -25.11 -44.39
N GLY A 50 24.40 -26.05 -44.84
CA GLY A 50 23.56 -25.90 -46.03
C GLY A 50 24.17 -26.49 -47.31
N GLU A 51 23.74 -25.98 -48.46
CA GLU A 51 24.15 -26.49 -49.77
C GLU A 51 25.54 -25.98 -50.16
N ASN A 52 26.42 -26.90 -50.55
CA ASN A 52 27.74 -26.65 -51.10
C ASN A 52 27.85 -27.31 -52.48
N SER A 53 28.73 -26.81 -53.34
CA SER A 53 28.95 -27.37 -54.67
C SER A 53 30.27 -28.13 -54.74
N LEU A 54 30.21 -29.36 -55.26
CA LEU A 54 31.36 -30.15 -55.67
C LEU A 54 31.36 -30.26 -57.20
N VAL A 55 32.43 -29.82 -57.84
CA VAL A 55 32.58 -29.83 -59.29
C VAL A 55 33.78 -30.69 -59.67
N VAL A 56 33.55 -31.71 -60.48
CA VAL A 56 34.59 -32.57 -61.05
C VAL A 56 34.63 -32.34 -62.55
N THR A 57 35.74 -31.80 -63.04
CA THR A 57 35.98 -31.57 -64.47
C THR A 57 36.94 -32.61 -65.01
N VAL A 58 36.48 -33.38 -65.99
CA VAL A 58 37.30 -34.34 -66.73
C VAL A 58 37.67 -33.74 -68.08
N THR A 59 38.96 -33.69 -68.40
CA THR A 59 39.46 -33.30 -69.73
C THR A 59 40.01 -34.54 -70.42
N ALA A 60 39.48 -34.87 -71.60
CA ALA A 60 39.93 -36.02 -72.38
C ALA A 60 41.38 -35.85 -72.86
N ALA A 61 41.98 -36.95 -73.33
CA ALA A 61 43.37 -36.96 -73.82
C ALA A 61 43.62 -36.04 -75.04
N ASP A 62 42.57 -35.59 -75.72
CA ASP A 62 42.67 -34.60 -76.81
C ASP A 62 42.92 -33.16 -76.33
N GLY A 63 42.80 -32.91 -75.02
CA GLY A 63 43.03 -31.61 -74.38
C GLY A 63 41.92 -30.57 -74.60
N GLU A 64 40.86 -30.90 -75.34
CA GLU A 64 39.81 -29.96 -75.74
C GLU A 64 38.42 -30.41 -75.28
N THR A 65 38.16 -31.72 -75.29
CA THR A 65 36.86 -32.27 -74.90
C THR A 65 36.77 -32.35 -73.38
N THR A 66 35.88 -31.56 -72.78
CA THR A 66 35.64 -31.56 -71.33
C THR A 66 34.24 -32.06 -70.98
N GLN A 67 34.13 -32.79 -69.87
CA GLN A 67 32.85 -33.12 -69.23
C GLN A 67 32.92 -32.68 -67.76
N VAL A 68 31.89 -31.96 -67.33
CA VAL A 68 31.72 -31.52 -65.94
C VAL A 68 30.69 -32.42 -65.26
N TYR A 69 30.98 -32.80 -64.02
CA TYR A 69 30.09 -33.50 -63.10
C TYR A 69 29.90 -32.60 -61.89
N THR A 70 28.65 -32.31 -61.52
CA THR A 70 28.32 -31.50 -60.34
C THR A 70 27.58 -32.36 -59.32
N VAL A 71 27.98 -32.27 -58.05
CA VAL A 71 27.29 -32.88 -56.92
C VAL A 71 26.98 -31.80 -55.90
N THR A 72 25.77 -31.77 -55.37
CA THR A 72 25.41 -30.91 -54.24
C THR A 72 25.77 -31.61 -52.95
N LEU A 73 26.56 -30.98 -52.10
CA LEU A 73 26.89 -31.47 -50.76
C LEU A 73 26.08 -30.67 -49.74
N THR A 74 25.09 -31.30 -49.10
CA THR A 74 24.19 -30.64 -48.16
C THR A 74 24.62 -30.96 -46.73
N VAL A 75 25.28 -30.03 -46.06
CA VAL A 75 25.64 -30.17 -44.64
C VAL A 75 24.44 -29.80 -43.80
N ALA A 76 23.97 -30.72 -42.95
CA ALA A 76 22.87 -30.45 -42.03
C ALA A 76 23.20 -29.29 -41.07
N LEU A 77 22.17 -28.52 -40.68
CA LEU A 77 22.33 -27.45 -39.69
C LEU A 77 22.58 -28.05 -38.29
N GLY A 78 23.38 -27.38 -37.47
CA GLY A 78 23.66 -27.77 -36.09
C GLY A 78 22.39 -27.75 -35.23
N ASN A 79 22.23 -28.76 -34.37
CA ASN A 79 21.06 -28.93 -33.50
C ASN A 79 21.41 -28.89 -32.00
N ASN A 80 22.62 -28.46 -31.65
CA ASN A 80 23.09 -28.47 -30.27
C ASN A 80 22.48 -27.28 -29.50
N THR A 81 21.65 -27.61 -28.51
CA THR A 81 20.98 -26.63 -27.65
C THR A 81 21.54 -26.60 -26.22
N GLU A 82 22.69 -27.23 -25.97
CA GLU A 82 23.33 -27.28 -24.66
C GLU A 82 23.96 -25.94 -24.27
N LEU A 83 23.94 -25.60 -22.97
CA LEU A 83 24.71 -24.50 -22.40
C LEU A 83 26.13 -24.98 -22.02
N ALA A 84 27.13 -24.17 -22.35
CA ALA A 84 28.51 -24.32 -21.87
C ALA A 84 28.68 -23.70 -20.48
N THR A 85 28.00 -22.58 -20.24
CA THR A 85 27.99 -21.88 -18.95
C THR A 85 26.57 -21.47 -18.60
N PHE A 86 26.22 -21.60 -17.33
CA PHE A 86 24.96 -21.07 -16.78
C PHE A 86 25.18 -20.72 -15.32
N THR A 87 25.23 -19.43 -15.00
CA THR A 87 25.45 -18.95 -13.64
C THR A 87 24.45 -17.86 -13.27
N VAL A 88 24.08 -17.84 -12.00
CA VAL A 88 23.30 -16.76 -11.36
C VAL A 88 24.11 -16.19 -10.22
N ASN A 89 24.34 -14.88 -10.20
CA ASN A 89 25.21 -14.18 -9.25
C ASN A 89 26.59 -14.86 -9.11
N GLY A 90 27.13 -15.35 -10.22
CA GLY A 90 28.43 -16.03 -10.28
C GLY A 90 28.47 -17.46 -9.73
N SER A 91 27.33 -18.05 -9.35
CA SER A 91 27.22 -19.45 -8.94
C SER A 91 26.65 -20.30 -10.08
N ASP A 92 27.27 -21.46 -10.34
CA ASP A 92 26.80 -22.43 -11.35
C ASP A 92 25.39 -22.95 -10.99
N VAL A 93 24.50 -22.99 -11.99
CA VAL A 93 23.11 -23.46 -11.84
C VAL A 93 22.75 -24.41 -12.97
N ALA A 94 21.76 -25.26 -12.73
CA ALA A 94 21.20 -26.22 -13.67
C ALA A 94 19.69 -25.98 -13.90
N ASP A 95 19.15 -26.60 -14.95
CA ASP A 95 17.71 -26.60 -15.19
C ASP A 95 16.96 -27.25 -14.02
N GLY A 96 15.95 -26.54 -13.53
CA GLY A 96 15.13 -26.91 -12.37
C GLY A 96 15.70 -26.49 -11.02
N ASP A 97 16.82 -25.78 -10.97
CA ASP A 97 17.40 -25.30 -9.70
C ASP A 97 16.50 -24.26 -9.01
N TYR A 98 16.71 -24.14 -7.70
CA TYR A 98 16.00 -23.22 -6.81
C TYR A 98 17.02 -22.39 -6.03
N ILE A 99 16.89 -21.06 -6.09
CA ILE A 99 17.84 -20.13 -5.47
C ILE A 99 17.09 -19.22 -4.51
N ASP A 100 17.49 -19.28 -3.24
CA ASP A 100 17.05 -18.33 -2.22
C ASP A 100 17.80 -17.00 -2.39
N LEU A 101 17.05 -15.91 -2.43
CA LEU A 101 17.54 -14.54 -2.53
C LEU A 101 17.15 -13.74 -1.29
N ASP A 102 17.99 -12.79 -0.92
CA ASP A 102 17.72 -11.89 0.19
C ASP A 102 16.47 -11.04 -0.09
N PRO A 103 15.75 -10.56 0.96
CA PRO A 103 14.59 -9.70 0.78
C PRO A 103 14.91 -8.46 -0.06
N TYR A 104 13.92 -7.97 -0.79
CA TYR A 104 14.03 -6.79 -1.67
C TYR A 104 15.01 -6.91 -2.83
N THR A 105 15.54 -8.11 -3.12
CA THR A 105 16.33 -8.35 -4.34
C THR A 105 15.46 -8.15 -5.57
N THR A 106 15.82 -7.19 -6.44
CA THR A 106 15.04 -6.85 -7.65
C THR A 106 15.64 -7.40 -8.94
N GLU A 107 16.89 -7.85 -8.93
CA GLU A 107 17.58 -8.41 -10.09
C GLU A 107 18.73 -9.33 -9.66
N VAL A 108 19.14 -10.20 -10.58
CA VAL A 108 20.30 -11.07 -10.45
C VAL A 108 21.16 -10.97 -11.71
N GLU A 109 22.47 -11.15 -11.55
CA GLU A 109 23.37 -11.26 -12.69
C GLU A 109 23.27 -12.67 -13.29
N VAL A 110 22.94 -12.77 -14.57
CA VAL A 110 22.83 -14.05 -15.29
C VAL A 110 23.87 -14.09 -16.40
N VAL A 111 24.67 -15.15 -16.40
CA VAL A 111 25.60 -15.47 -17.50
C VAL A 111 25.20 -16.82 -18.06
N ALA A 112 24.88 -16.85 -19.36
CA ALA A 112 24.55 -18.07 -20.07
C ALA A 112 25.19 -18.04 -21.47
N GLU A 113 25.94 -19.08 -21.81
CA GLU A 113 26.60 -19.23 -23.11
C GLU A 113 26.29 -20.61 -23.67
N ALA A 114 25.95 -20.69 -24.96
CA ALA A 114 25.72 -21.96 -25.63
C ALA A 114 27.04 -22.71 -25.88
N SER A 115 26.97 -24.04 -25.85
CA SER A 115 28.08 -24.92 -26.23
C SER A 115 28.41 -24.85 -27.72
N ASP A 116 27.41 -24.61 -28.56
CA ASP A 116 27.58 -24.32 -29.98
C ASP A 116 27.73 -22.80 -30.17
N PRO A 117 28.87 -22.30 -30.68
CA PRO A 117 29.10 -20.87 -30.90
C PRO A 117 28.18 -20.25 -31.95
N ASP A 118 27.56 -21.06 -32.81
CA ASP A 118 26.60 -20.59 -33.82
C ASP A 118 25.14 -20.58 -33.31
N ALA A 119 24.89 -21.11 -32.11
CA ALA A 119 23.59 -21.04 -31.44
C ALA A 119 23.36 -19.68 -30.77
N THR A 120 22.09 -19.31 -30.58
CA THR A 120 21.70 -18.06 -29.91
C THR A 120 21.11 -18.33 -28.53
N VAL A 121 21.43 -17.47 -27.55
CA VAL A 121 20.91 -17.54 -26.19
C VAL A 121 20.05 -16.32 -25.89
N GLU A 122 18.84 -16.53 -25.39
CA GLU A 122 17.94 -15.50 -24.88
C GLU A 122 17.69 -15.73 -23.39
N VAL A 123 17.76 -14.67 -22.58
CA VAL A 123 17.56 -14.73 -21.11
C VAL A 123 16.42 -13.81 -20.72
N SER A 124 15.50 -14.28 -19.88
CA SER A 124 14.39 -13.50 -19.33
C SER A 124 14.10 -13.88 -17.88
N GLY A 125 13.51 -12.95 -17.10
CA GLY A 125 13.17 -13.20 -15.69
C GLY A 125 14.33 -13.06 -14.69
N GLY A 126 15.44 -12.45 -15.10
CA GLY A 126 16.56 -12.10 -14.20
C GLY A 126 16.47 -10.70 -13.56
N SER A 127 15.41 -9.95 -13.84
CA SER A 127 15.18 -8.58 -13.37
C SER A 127 13.71 -8.37 -13.05
N GLU A 128 13.38 -7.24 -12.41
CA GLU A 128 12.01 -6.92 -11.95
C GLU A 128 11.45 -8.01 -11.02
N LEU A 129 12.34 -8.61 -10.21
CA LEU A 129 11.97 -9.65 -9.26
C LEU A 129 11.05 -9.06 -8.19
N VAL A 130 10.05 -9.86 -7.82
CA VAL A 130 9.09 -9.53 -6.76
C VAL A 130 9.23 -10.53 -5.62
N TYR A 131 8.66 -10.19 -4.47
CA TYR A 131 8.55 -11.11 -3.34
C TYR A 131 7.96 -12.47 -3.78
N GLY A 132 8.56 -13.56 -3.27
CA GLY A 132 8.15 -14.92 -3.57
C GLY A 132 8.88 -15.53 -4.76
N GLU A 133 8.23 -16.48 -5.44
CA GLU A 133 8.82 -17.24 -6.54
C GLU A 133 8.79 -16.45 -7.85
N ASN A 134 9.96 -16.32 -8.47
CA ASN A 134 10.15 -15.77 -9.81
C ASN A 134 10.76 -16.85 -10.71
N THR A 135 10.49 -16.79 -12.01
CA THR A 135 11.04 -17.74 -12.99
C THR A 135 12.08 -17.06 -13.86
N LEU A 136 13.32 -17.51 -13.77
CA LEU A 136 14.38 -17.22 -14.74
C LEU A 136 14.30 -18.27 -15.85
N THR A 137 14.22 -17.83 -17.10
CA THR A 137 14.21 -18.70 -18.28
C THR A 137 15.37 -18.33 -19.21
N VAL A 138 16.15 -19.33 -19.59
CA VAL A 138 17.18 -19.24 -20.63
C VAL A 138 16.77 -20.13 -21.79
N VAL A 139 16.67 -19.56 -22.99
CA VAL A 139 16.32 -20.28 -24.22
C VAL A 139 17.53 -20.35 -25.12
N VAL A 140 18.00 -21.56 -25.41
CA VAL A 140 19.04 -21.80 -26.42
C VAL A 140 18.37 -22.24 -27.71
N THR A 141 18.64 -21.52 -28.80
CA THR A 141 18.17 -21.87 -30.15
C THR A 141 19.36 -22.28 -31.00
N ALA A 142 19.39 -23.54 -31.43
CA ALA A 142 20.40 -24.06 -32.34
C ALA A 142 20.18 -23.54 -33.77
N VAL A 143 21.18 -23.74 -34.63
CA VAL A 143 21.18 -23.24 -36.01
C VAL A 143 20.03 -23.84 -36.85
N ASP A 144 19.64 -25.09 -36.57
CA ASP A 144 18.50 -25.76 -37.21
C ASP A 144 17.12 -25.26 -36.71
N GLY A 145 17.10 -24.39 -35.71
CA GLY A 145 15.90 -23.86 -35.06
C GLY A 145 15.38 -24.70 -33.89
N SER A 146 16.03 -25.81 -33.54
CA SER A 146 15.77 -26.57 -32.32
C SER A 146 15.98 -25.69 -31.09
N LYS A 147 15.14 -25.87 -30.07
CA LYS A 147 15.19 -25.08 -28.84
C LYS A 147 15.25 -25.94 -27.60
N ALA A 148 16.05 -25.52 -26.62
CA ALA A 148 15.97 -25.98 -25.24
C ALA A 148 15.72 -24.80 -24.32
N GLU A 149 14.90 -25.02 -23.30
CA GLU A 149 14.61 -24.05 -22.25
C GLU A 149 15.21 -24.56 -20.94
N TYR A 150 15.91 -23.68 -20.22
CA TYR A 150 16.50 -23.92 -18.92
C TYR A 150 15.82 -22.96 -17.95
N ASN A 151 15.18 -23.50 -16.91
CA ASN A 151 14.41 -22.72 -15.95
C ASN A 151 15.03 -22.83 -14.57
N VAL A 152 15.13 -21.70 -13.87
CA VAL A 152 15.56 -21.63 -12.48
C VAL A 152 14.51 -20.85 -11.70
N VAL A 153 14.14 -21.35 -10.53
CA VAL A 153 13.25 -20.62 -9.62
C VAL A 153 14.10 -19.73 -8.72
N LEU A 154 13.80 -18.44 -8.73
CA LEU A 154 14.41 -17.43 -7.88
C LEU A 154 13.41 -17.05 -6.78
N LEU A 155 13.65 -17.48 -5.54
CA LEU A 155 12.81 -17.17 -4.39
C LEU A 155 13.34 -15.93 -3.67
N VAL A 156 12.66 -14.80 -3.81
CA VAL A 156 12.95 -13.61 -3.00
C VAL A 156 12.28 -13.76 -1.64
N ALA A 157 13.10 -13.75 -0.58
CA ALA A 157 12.62 -13.87 0.79
C ALA A 157 11.67 -12.71 1.17
N ALA A 158 10.80 -12.98 2.14
CA ALA A 158 9.89 -11.97 2.68
C ALA A 158 10.64 -10.86 3.41
N GLY A 159 10.20 -9.62 3.21
CA GLY A 159 10.75 -8.41 3.82
C GLY A 159 10.44 -8.26 5.32
N ASP A 160 11.31 -7.54 6.02
CA ASP A 160 11.20 -7.22 7.45
C ASP A 160 10.88 -5.74 7.73
N ASP A 161 10.62 -4.93 6.70
CA ASP A 161 10.29 -3.51 6.84
C ASP A 161 8.91 -3.30 7.48
N THR A 162 8.92 -2.66 8.65
CA THR A 162 7.73 -2.30 9.43
C THR A 162 7.44 -0.79 9.41
N SER A 163 8.13 -0.04 8.55
CA SER A 163 7.96 1.41 8.44
C SER A 163 6.65 1.81 7.75
N LEU A 164 6.15 3.00 8.10
CA LEU A 164 5.00 3.62 7.44
C LEU A 164 5.48 4.64 6.40
N SER A 165 4.89 4.59 5.20
CA SER A 165 5.05 5.60 4.16
C SER A 165 4.13 6.80 4.37
N THR A 166 2.95 6.55 4.95
CA THR A 166 1.95 7.56 5.33
C THR A 166 1.48 7.26 6.74
N PHE A 167 1.41 8.28 7.60
CA PHE A 167 0.74 8.18 8.90
C PHE A 167 0.09 9.52 9.27
N THR A 168 -1.24 9.56 9.23
CA THR A 168 -2.02 10.75 9.57
C THR A 168 -3.14 10.44 10.56
N VAL A 169 -3.41 11.39 11.45
CA VAL A 169 -4.51 11.34 12.42
C VAL A 169 -5.25 12.67 12.41
N ALA A 170 -6.56 12.63 12.20
CA ALA A 170 -7.41 13.81 11.98
C ALA A 170 -6.89 14.73 10.85
N GLY A 171 -6.26 14.13 9.83
CA GLY A 171 -5.66 14.85 8.70
C GLY A 171 -4.31 15.52 8.98
N ASN A 172 -3.71 15.32 10.16
CA ASN A 172 -2.36 15.81 10.48
C ASN A 172 -1.33 14.69 10.27
N ASP A 173 -0.20 14.99 9.63
CA ASP A 173 0.96 14.10 9.60
C ASP A 173 1.51 13.95 11.03
N VAL A 174 1.69 12.71 11.48
CA VAL A 174 2.10 12.38 12.85
C VAL A 174 3.24 11.37 12.87
N GLN A 175 3.98 11.37 13.97
CA GLN A 175 5.00 10.39 14.33
C GLN A 175 4.59 9.62 15.58
N ASP A 176 5.29 8.52 15.85
CA ASP A 176 5.11 7.78 17.09
C ASP A 176 5.33 8.68 18.32
N GLY A 177 4.38 8.64 19.25
CA GLY A 177 4.36 9.44 20.48
C GLY A 177 3.74 10.83 20.34
N ASP A 178 3.29 11.25 19.16
CA ASP A 178 2.68 12.56 18.97
C ASP A 178 1.31 12.69 19.67
N VAL A 179 0.92 13.94 19.91
CA VAL A 179 -0.40 14.31 20.45
C VAL A 179 -1.13 15.19 19.44
N VAL A 180 -2.35 14.80 19.08
CA VAL A 180 -3.26 15.55 18.21
C VAL A 180 -4.39 16.12 19.05
N GLU A 181 -4.51 17.45 19.07
CA GLU A 181 -5.61 18.15 19.73
C GLU A 181 -6.82 18.23 18.77
N VAL A 182 -8.00 17.89 19.28
CA VAL A 182 -9.27 18.01 18.54
C VAL A 182 -10.32 18.77 19.36
N ASP A 183 -11.32 19.29 18.66
CA ASP A 183 -12.37 20.11 19.26
C ASP A 183 -13.21 19.33 20.30
N PRO A 184 -13.91 20.03 21.21
CA PRO A 184 -14.84 19.38 22.12
C PRO A 184 -15.89 18.56 21.39
N TYR A 185 -16.32 17.47 22.02
CA TYR A 185 -17.36 16.56 21.51
C TYR A 185 -16.98 15.78 20.24
N THR A 186 -15.72 15.83 19.77
CA THR A 186 -15.22 14.91 18.75
C THR A 186 -15.24 13.47 19.27
N THR A 187 -16.00 12.60 18.60
CA THR A 187 -16.14 11.18 18.99
C THR A 187 -15.37 10.22 18.10
N GLU A 188 -14.84 10.68 16.97
CA GLU A 188 -14.03 9.89 16.04
C GLU A 188 -13.10 10.79 15.22
N VAL A 189 -12.01 10.22 14.75
CA VAL A 189 -11.05 10.86 13.84
C VAL A 189 -10.69 9.89 12.72
N GLU A 190 -10.43 10.43 11.53
CA GLU A 190 -9.86 9.63 10.45
C GLU A 190 -8.39 9.31 10.76
N VAL A 191 -8.02 8.04 10.60
CA VAL A 191 -6.64 7.56 10.73
C VAL A 191 -6.25 6.90 9.41
N VAL A 192 -5.22 7.43 8.76
CA VAL A 192 -4.67 6.88 7.52
C VAL A 192 -3.25 6.43 7.81
N ALA A 193 -2.99 5.13 7.67
CA ALA A 193 -1.67 4.55 7.82
C ALA A 193 -1.41 3.58 6.66
N GLU A 194 -0.28 3.77 5.97
CA GLU A 194 0.16 2.94 4.86
C GLU A 194 1.59 2.48 5.13
N ALA A 195 1.84 1.17 5.03
CA ALA A 195 3.20 0.64 5.16
C ALA A 195 4.08 1.10 3.99
N THR A 196 5.39 1.14 4.19
CA THR A 196 6.37 1.35 3.11
C THR A 196 6.47 0.10 2.23
N ASP A 197 6.47 -1.07 2.86
CA ASP A 197 6.41 -2.37 2.18
C ASP A 197 4.95 -2.69 1.80
N VAL A 198 4.69 -2.90 0.51
CA VAL A 198 3.35 -3.18 -0.02
C VAL A 198 2.83 -4.56 0.42
N ASP A 199 3.73 -5.47 0.79
CA ASP A 199 3.38 -6.81 1.24
C ASP A 199 3.20 -6.88 2.78
N ALA A 200 3.48 -5.79 3.50
CA ALA A 200 3.19 -5.68 4.93
C ALA A 200 1.69 -5.44 5.20
N THR A 201 1.27 -5.71 6.43
CA THR A 201 -0.11 -5.50 6.89
C THR A 201 -0.17 -4.41 7.96
N VAL A 202 -1.24 -3.61 7.93
CA VAL A 202 -1.47 -2.51 8.87
C VAL A 202 -2.82 -2.71 9.56
N ASP A 203 -2.80 -2.69 10.89
CA ASP A 203 -3.99 -2.72 11.75
C ASP A 203 -4.09 -1.43 12.56
N VAL A 204 -5.29 -0.85 12.67
CA VAL A 204 -5.53 0.43 13.33
C VAL A 204 -6.62 0.28 14.38
N VAL A 205 -6.33 0.72 15.61
CA VAL A 205 -7.24 0.68 16.75
C VAL A 205 -7.29 2.06 17.42
N GLY A 206 -8.47 2.47 17.90
CA GLY A 206 -8.61 3.66 18.78
C GLY A 206 -8.94 4.99 18.10
N GLY A 207 -9.38 4.99 16.83
CA GLY A 207 -9.82 6.19 16.10
C GLY A 207 -11.30 6.56 16.27
N SER A 208 -12.05 5.84 17.10
CA SER A 208 -13.49 6.05 17.32
C SER A 208 -13.86 5.90 18.80
N GLU A 209 -15.11 6.26 19.15
CA GLU A 209 -15.62 6.26 20.53
C GLU A 209 -14.78 7.13 21.48
N LEU A 210 -14.17 8.19 20.95
CA LEU A 210 -13.31 9.09 21.68
C LEU A 210 -14.06 9.75 22.84
N GLN A 211 -13.38 9.90 23.97
CA GLN A 211 -13.88 10.55 25.17
C GLN A 211 -13.13 11.87 25.40
N PRO A 212 -13.71 12.84 26.14
CA PRO A 212 -12.97 14.02 26.57
C PRO A 212 -11.65 13.67 27.26
N GLY A 213 -10.57 14.36 26.88
CA GLY A 213 -9.20 14.09 27.32
C GLY A 213 -8.40 13.21 26.34
N LEU A 214 -7.33 12.57 26.86
CA LEU A 214 -6.40 11.77 26.07
C LEU A 214 -6.97 10.39 25.72
N ASN A 215 -7.05 10.11 24.43
CA ASN A 215 -7.38 8.81 23.84
C ASN A 215 -6.14 8.26 23.11
N SER A 216 -6.05 6.94 22.94
CA SER A 216 -4.91 6.30 22.27
C SER A 216 -5.33 5.72 20.93
N VAL A 217 -4.68 6.17 19.85
CA VAL A 217 -4.69 5.51 18.54
C VAL A 217 -3.44 4.65 18.46
N VAL A 218 -3.60 3.37 18.12
CA VAL A 218 -2.51 2.40 17.98
C VAL A 218 -2.56 1.84 16.56
N VAL A 219 -1.44 1.97 15.86
CA VAL A 219 -1.22 1.37 14.54
C VAL A 219 -0.18 0.28 14.69
N THR A 220 -0.50 -0.95 14.28
CA THR A 220 0.45 -2.07 14.25
C THR A 220 0.77 -2.41 12.81
N VAL A 221 2.05 -2.40 12.48
CA VAL A 221 2.56 -2.87 11.17
C VAL A 221 3.22 -4.23 11.40
N VAL A 222 2.79 -5.23 10.63
CA VAL A 222 3.45 -6.55 10.58
C VAL A 222 4.06 -6.69 9.19
N ALA A 223 5.38 -6.88 9.12
CA ALA A 223 6.11 -7.01 7.87
C ALA A 223 5.70 -8.27 7.09
N ALA A 224 6.12 -8.35 5.83
CA ALA A 224 5.81 -9.47 4.94
C ALA A 224 6.32 -10.83 5.48
N ASP A 225 7.40 -10.83 6.27
CA ASP A 225 7.93 -12.03 6.93
C ASP A 225 6.97 -12.66 7.97
N GLY A 226 5.94 -11.93 8.40
CA GLY A 226 4.96 -12.36 9.39
C GLY A 226 5.51 -12.49 10.82
N VAL A 227 6.74 -12.04 11.06
CA VAL A 227 7.46 -12.15 12.35
C VAL A 227 7.83 -10.78 12.88
N SER A 228 8.33 -9.90 12.02
CA SER A 228 8.73 -8.54 12.36
C SER A 228 7.50 -7.64 12.46
N PHE A 229 7.38 -6.91 13.56
CA PHE A 229 6.28 -5.98 13.76
C PHE A 229 6.74 -4.74 14.54
N GLU A 230 6.08 -3.62 14.29
CA GLU A 230 6.29 -2.35 15.00
C GLU A 230 4.93 -1.74 15.35
N THR A 231 4.88 -1.00 16.47
CA THR A 231 3.65 -0.34 16.92
C THR A 231 3.87 1.16 17.05
N TYR A 232 3.01 1.93 16.39
CA TYR A 232 2.99 3.38 16.44
C TYR A 232 1.80 3.83 17.28
N VAL A 233 2.04 4.68 18.27
CA VAL A 233 1.03 5.16 19.21
C VAL A 233 0.92 6.68 19.11
N VAL A 234 -0.27 7.18 18.83
CA VAL A 234 -0.58 8.61 18.82
C VAL A 234 -1.68 8.87 19.83
N SER A 235 -1.53 9.94 20.61
CA SER A 235 -2.57 10.36 21.53
C SER A 235 -3.49 11.38 20.86
N VAL A 236 -4.80 11.19 20.96
CA VAL A 236 -5.80 12.18 20.51
C VAL A 236 -6.40 12.82 21.75
N ASN A 237 -6.11 14.09 21.97
CA ASN A 237 -6.66 14.86 23.08
C ASN A 237 -7.94 15.57 22.62
N VAL A 238 -9.10 15.10 23.09
CA VAL A 238 -10.38 15.77 22.86
C VAL A 238 -10.55 16.85 23.92
N ALA A 239 -10.69 18.10 23.50
CA ALA A 239 -10.91 19.20 24.44
C ALA A 239 -12.17 18.99 25.29
N LEU A 240 -12.16 19.52 26.52
CA LEU A 240 -13.32 19.44 27.42
C LEU A 240 -14.51 20.23 26.87
N GLY A 241 -15.73 19.80 27.21
CA GLY A 241 -16.97 20.41 26.76
C GLY A 241 -17.08 21.90 27.12
N ASN A 242 -17.56 22.71 26.18
CA ASN A 242 -17.71 24.17 26.32
C ASN A 242 -19.18 24.64 26.30
N ASN A 243 -20.14 23.72 26.43
CA ASN A 243 -21.56 24.04 26.41
C ASN A 243 -22.07 24.49 27.80
N VAL A 244 -22.68 25.67 27.83
CA VAL A 244 -23.23 26.33 29.02
C VAL A 244 -24.77 26.43 29.01
N GLU A 245 -25.42 25.81 28.03
CA GLU A 245 -26.87 25.87 27.88
C GLU A 245 -27.59 25.10 29.00
N LEU A 246 -28.76 25.63 29.38
CA LEU A 246 -29.69 24.96 30.29
C LEU A 246 -30.65 24.08 29.49
N SER A 247 -30.84 22.84 29.92
CA SER A 247 -31.90 21.96 29.44
C SER A 247 -33.21 22.17 30.22
N SER A 248 -33.12 22.67 31.47
CA SER A 248 -34.27 23.01 32.33
C SER A 248 -33.92 24.17 33.25
N PHE A 249 -34.85 25.11 33.41
CA PHE A 249 -34.77 26.18 34.41
C PHE A 249 -36.16 26.44 34.99
N ILE A 250 -36.34 26.14 36.28
CA ILE A 250 -37.64 26.17 36.96
C ILE A 250 -37.54 26.98 38.25
N VAL A 251 -38.48 27.92 38.44
CA VAL A 251 -38.66 28.71 39.66
C VAL A 251 -40.04 28.42 40.25
N ASN A 252 -40.10 27.97 41.50
CA ASN A 252 -41.33 27.57 42.21
C ASN A 252 -42.24 26.62 41.39
N GLY A 253 -41.63 25.70 40.62
CA GLY A 253 -42.34 24.74 39.79
C GLY A 253 -42.81 25.25 38.43
N SER A 254 -42.55 26.51 38.08
CA SER A 254 -42.82 27.09 36.76
C SER A 254 -41.53 27.20 35.94
N ALA A 255 -41.56 26.76 34.69
CA ALA A 255 -40.43 26.93 33.78
C ALA A 255 -40.25 28.42 33.45
N VAL A 256 -38.99 28.87 33.43
CA VAL A 256 -38.56 30.24 33.15
C VAL A 256 -37.41 30.24 32.14
N GLN A 257 -37.20 31.36 31.47
CA GLN A 257 -36.10 31.62 30.56
C GLN A 257 -35.27 32.81 31.04
N ASP A 258 -34.09 33.00 30.46
CA ASP A 258 -33.29 34.20 30.72
C ASP A 258 -34.07 35.49 30.37
N GLY A 259 -34.08 36.43 31.30
CA GLY A 259 -34.81 37.69 31.22
C GLY A 259 -36.28 37.63 31.63
N ASP A 260 -36.81 36.47 32.04
CA ASP A 260 -38.19 36.35 32.51
C ASP A 260 -38.44 37.08 33.84
N SER A 261 -39.72 37.28 34.15
CA SER A 261 -40.16 37.85 35.42
C SER A 261 -41.19 36.95 36.10
N VAL A 262 -41.05 36.75 37.40
CA VAL A 262 -41.94 35.93 38.24
C VAL A 262 -42.51 36.80 39.36
N ASP A 263 -43.84 36.89 39.42
CA ASP A 263 -44.54 37.59 40.50
C ASP A 263 -44.75 36.67 41.71
N LEU A 264 -44.35 37.16 42.88
CA LEU A 264 -44.38 36.45 44.16
C LEU A 264 -45.34 37.14 45.14
N GLY A 265 -45.96 36.34 46.00
CA GLY A 265 -46.86 36.84 47.05
C GLY A 265 -46.14 37.72 48.08
N TYR A 266 -46.91 38.54 48.81
CA TYR A 266 -46.37 39.35 49.91
C TYR A 266 -45.72 38.46 50.98
N GLY A 267 -44.53 38.86 51.44
CA GLY A 267 -43.81 38.16 52.51
C GLY A 267 -43.06 36.90 52.07
N VAL A 268 -43.03 36.57 50.77
CA VAL A 268 -42.12 35.55 50.23
C VAL A 268 -40.68 36.04 50.39
N THR A 269 -39.84 35.23 51.03
CA THR A 269 -38.43 35.54 51.33
C THR A 269 -37.45 34.61 50.62
N GLU A 270 -37.93 33.56 49.97
CA GLU A 270 -37.14 32.61 49.19
C GLU A 270 -37.99 31.95 48.09
N VAL A 271 -37.33 31.42 47.06
CA VAL A 271 -37.92 30.59 46.00
C VAL A 271 -37.14 29.29 45.85
N THR A 272 -37.81 28.24 45.38
CA THR A 272 -37.13 26.99 44.98
C THR A 272 -36.70 27.08 43.53
N VAL A 273 -35.44 26.75 43.26
CA VAL A 273 -34.83 26.77 41.92
C VAL A 273 -34.35 25.38 41.55
N LEU A 274 -34.76 24.88 40.38
CA LEU A 274 -34.26 23.64 39.78
C LEU A 274 -33.65 23.95 38.41
N VAL A 275 -32.45 23.44 38.18
CA VAL A 275 -31.66 23.69 36.97
C VAL A 275 -31.09 22.37 36.48
N ASP A 276 -31.24 22.10 35.20
CA ASP A 276 -30.54 21.02 34.50
C ASP A 276 -29.75 21.66 33.35
N THR A 277 -28.49 21.28 33.18
CA THR A 277 -27.64 21.71 32.06
C THR A 277 -27.83 20.78 30.86
N VAL A 278 -27.49 21.26 29.67
CA VAL A 278 -27.43 20.41 28.46
C VAL A 278 -26.21 19.50 28.51
N ASP A 279 -25.06 20.04 28.90
CA ASP A 279 -23.85 19.27 29.17
C ASP A 279 -23.87 18.76 30.61
N LEU A 280 -23.83 17.44 30.79
CA LEU A 280 -23.90 16.81 32.11
C LEU A 280 -22.64 17.02 32.94
N ASP A 281 -21.53 17.38 32.30
CA ASP A 281 -20.26 17.68 32.96
C ASP A 281 -20.12 19.19 33.29
N ALA A 282 -21.07 20.03 32.85
CA ALA A 282 -21.15 21.43 33.27
C ALA A 282 -21.65 21.55 34.73
N SER A 283 -21.25 22.63 35.39
CA SER A 283 -21.67 22.98 36.75
C SER A 283 -22.43 24.30 36.77
N TYR A 284 -23.18 24.55 37.83
CA TYR A 284 -23.88 25.83 37.99
C TYR A 284 -23.93 26.31 39.44
N VAL A 285 -24.09 27.62 39.61
CA VAL A 285 -24.30 28.28 40.90
C VAL A 285 -25.56 29.14 40.82
N VAL A 286 -26.42 29.03 41.83
CA VAL A 286 -27.64 29.84 41.97
C VAL A 286 -27.41 30.91 43.05
N SER A 287 -27.85 32.14 42.79
CA SER A 287 -27.81 33.25 43.75
C SER A 287 -29.03 34.15 43.61
N GLY A 288 -29.47 34.79 44.69
CA GLY A 288 -30.67 35.65 44.68
C GLY A 288 -31.99 34.87 44.78
N ASP A 289 -31.93 33.61 45.21
CA ASP A 289 -33.08 32.74 45.49
C ASP A 289 -33.59 32.84 46.94
N THR A 290 -32.87 33.53 47.82
CA THR A 290 -33.17 33.71 49.26
C THR A 290 -33.04 35.18 49.66
N ASP A 291 -33.43 35.51 50.90
CA ASP A 291 -33.42 36.87 51.46
C ASP A 291 -34.17 37.92 50.61
N LEU A 292 -35.24 37.49 49.93
CA LEU A 292 -36.03 38.35 49.05
C LEU A 292 -36.72 39.46 49.84
N VAL A 293 -36.69 40.67 49.27
CA VAL A 293 -37.37 41.85 49.82
C VAL A 293 -38.56 42.23 48.95
N SER A 294 -39.52 42.97 49.51
CA SER A 294 -40.63 43.51 48.71
C SER A 294 -40.12 44.39 47.58
N GLY A 295 -40.70 44.24 46.39
CA GLY A 295 -40.23 44.89 45.16
C GLY A 295 -39.47 43.92 44.26
N GLU A 296 -38.62 44.48 43.40
CA GLU A 296 -37.82 43.77 42.41
C GLU A 296 -36.58 43.13 43.05
N ASN A 297 -36.37 41.84 42.80
CA ASN A 297 -35.16 41.10 43.16
C ASN A 297 -34.63 40.41 41.89
N ILE A 298 -33.35 40.04 41.86
CA ILE A 298 -32.74 39.34 40.73
C ILE A 298 -32.25 37.97 41.21
N LEU A 299 -32.76 36.93 40.56
CA LEU A 299 -32.23 35.58 40.62
C LEU A 299 -31.22 35.40 39.48
N THR A 300 -30.02 34.93 39.79
CA THR A 300 -28.97 34.66 38.81
C THR A 300 -28.49 33.22 38.92
N VAL A 301 -28.48 32.52 37.80
CA VAL A 301 -27.84 31.22 37.61
C VAL A 301 -26.60 31.40 36.75
N VAL A 302 -25.43 31.07 37.28
CA VAL A 302 -24.17 31.08 36.52
C VAL A 302 -23.82 29.64 36.17
N VAL A 303 -23.79 29.30 34.89
CA VAL A 303 -23.35 28.00 34.38
C VAL A 303 -21.89 28.09 33.98
N THR A 304 -21.08 27.11 34.37
CA THR A 304 -19.69 26.93 33.95
C THR A 304 -19.58 25.60 33.22
N ALA A 305 -19.12 25.60 31.97
CA ALA A 305 -18.96 24.40 31.17
C ALA A 305 -17.89 23.44 31.75
N ALA A 306 -17.80 22.24 31.19
CA ALA A 306 -16.85 21.22 31.64
C ALA A 306 -15.37 21.64 31.48
N ASP A 307 -15.07 22.56 30.55
CA ASP A 307 -13.76 23.17 30.38
C ASP A 307 -13.31 24.04 31.58
N GLY A 308 -14.24 24.46 32.45
CA GLY A 308 -13.98 25.33 33.59
C GLY A 308 -13.68 26.79 33.24
N GLU A 309 -13.71 27.15 31.96
CA GLU A 309 -13.40 28.49 31.46
C GLU A 309 -14.64 29.19 30.87
N THR A 310 -15.50 28.45 30.18
CA THR A 310 -16.68 29.00 29.51
C THR A 310 -17.82 29.15 30.50
N THR A 311 -18.35 30.38 30.63
CA THR A 311 -19.46 30.69 31.56
C THR A 311 -20.60 31.44 30.88
N ALA A 312 -21.84 31.19 31.30
CA ALA A 312 -23.01 32.01 30.97
C ALA A 312 -23.84 32.34 32.21
N GLU A 313 -24.47 33.52 32.20
CA GLU A 313 -25.39 33.97 33.26
C GLU A 313 -26.82 33.98 32.74
N TYR A 314 -27.73 33.43 33.53
CA TYR A 314 -29.18 33.41 33.28
C TYR A 314 -29.86 34.15 34.42
N ASN A 315 -30.62 35.20 34.10
CA ASN A 315 -31.23 36.09 35.08
C ASN A 315 -32.76 36.03 35.01
N VAL A 316 -33.41 36.02 36.18
CA VAL A 316 -34.87 36.11 36.30
C VAL A 316 -35.22 37.17 37.33
N THR A 317 -36.13 38.05 36.97
CA THR A 317 -36.64 39.10 37.86
C THR A 317 -37.72 38.52 38.78
N LEU A 318 -37.55 38.64 40.10
CA LEU A 318 -38.51 38.17 41.10
C LEU A 318 -39.20 39.37 41.76
N ASN A 319 -40.49 39.57 41.45
CA ASN A 319 -41.28 40.68 41.99
C ASN A 319 -42.07 40.24 43.23
N VAL A 320 -41.60 40.56 44.43
CA VAL A 320 -42.33 40.29 45.67
C VAL A 320 -43.34 41.41 45.91
N ALA A 321 -44.64 41.05 45.97
CA ALA A 321 -45.70 42.03 46.19
C ALA A 321 -45.44 42.91 47.42
N LEU A 322 -45.72 44.21 47.29
CA LEU A 322 -45.67 45.15 48.41
C LEU A 322 -46.81 44.87 49.40
N GLY A 323 -46.57 45.14 50.69
CA GLY A 323 -47.59 45.01 51.72
C GLY A 323 -48.78 45.92 51.43
N ASN A 324 -49.98 45.33 51.37
CA ASN A 324 -51.24 46.05 51.22
C ASN A 324 -51.94 46.28 52.58
N ASN A 325 -51.25 46.01 53.69
CA ASN A 325 -51.79 46.20 55.02
C ASN A 325 -51.88 47.70 55.35
N VAL A 326 -53.11 48.20 55.43
CA VAL A 326 -53.44 49.58 55.80
C VAL A 326 -53.97 49.69 57.24
N GLU A 327 -53.94 48.59 58.01
CA GLU A 327 -54.41 48.56 59.38
C GLU A 327 -53.43 49.31 60.31
N LEU A 328 -53.98 50.17 61.17
CA LEU A 328 -53.23 50.80 62.25
C LEU A 328 -52.93 49.74 63.31
N ALA A 329 -51.64 49.45 63.56
CA ALA A 329 -51.23 48.51 64.59
C ALA A 329 -51.71 48.94 65.99
N VAL A 330 -51.74 50.25 66.25
CA VAL A 330 -52.30 50.87 67.45
C VAL A 330 -52.83 52.25 67.04
N PHE A 331 -54.09 52.53 67.35
CA PHE A 331 -54.66 53.87 67.29
C PHE A 331 -55.04 54.23 68.73
N THR A 332 -54.24 55.08 69.38
CA THR A 332 -54.48 55.50 70.77
C THR A 332 -54.50 57.02 70.89
N VAL A 333 -55.36 57.52 71.76
CA VAL A 333 -55.36 58.92 72.19
C VAL A 333 -55.26 58.94 73.71
N ASN A 334 -54.26 59.65 74.25
CA ASN A 334 -53.91 59.66 75.68
C ASN A 334 -53.71 58.27 76.32
N GLY A 335 -53.24 57.29 75.54
CA GLY A 335 -52.90 55.95 76.04
C GLY A 335 -54.08 54.98 76.17
N SER A 336 -55.24 55.30 75.60
CA SER A 336 -56.36 54.37 75.43
C SER A 336 -56.60 54.07 73.96
N ASP A 337 -56.86 52.80 73.63
CA ASP A 337 -57.17 52.36 72.26
C ASP A 337 -58.48 53.00 71.80
N VAL A 338 -58.48 53.55 70.58
CA VAL A 338 -59.63 54.17 69.92
C VAL A 338 -59.85 53.52 68.55
N GLN A 339 -61.10 53.48 68.09
CA GLN A 339 -61.51 52.96 66.78
C GLN A 339 -61.97 54.10 65.86
N ASP A 340 -62.07 53.80 64.56
CA ASP A 340 -62.60 54.75 63.58
C ASP A 340 -64.06 55.12 63.92
N GLY A 341 -64.33 56.41 64.09
CA GLY A 341 -65.62 56.94 64.54
C GLY A 341 -65.72 57.25 66.05
N ASP A 342 -64.69 56.99 66.85
CA ASP A 342 -64.66 57.39 68.25
C ASP A 342 -64.56 58.92 68.39
N VAL A 343 -65.36 59.50 69.30
CA VAL A 343 -65.20 60.89 69.73
C VAL A 343 -64.37 60.89 71.00
N VAL A 344 -63.15 61.41 70.89
CA VAL A 344 -62.20 61.52 72.00
C VAL A 344 -62.26 62.89 72.66
#